data_AF-A0A6A4V4C8-F1
#
_entry.id   AF-A0A6A4V4C8-F1
#
_cell.length_a   1.000
_cell.length_b   1.000
_cell.length_c   1.000
_cell.angle_alpha   90.00
_cell.angle_beta   90.00
_cell.angle_gamma   90.00
#
_symmetry.space_group_name_H-M   'P 1'
#
loop_
_entity.id
_entity.type
_entity.pdbx_description
1 polymer ?
#
loop_
_entity_poly.entity_id
_entity_poly.type
_entity_poly.pdbx_seq_one_letter_code
_entity_poly.pdbx_strand_id
1 'polypeptide(L)'
;MNNIKAAFFDIDGTLIEHTVGLEEPRPSTIEALNAMRAAGIKVVVASGRTPQSVGHVTDFAFDGFISANGALDFADGKLIYKGGLTKEEAIILRDYLIENKVGFIMQGDALFLYGNLEDYGVDRYLQGVRKRDYEKRIEPVSLGKIDDLIFKATVFFDSIEKMEKTQRDLKGLFNVMINDVNTGSVIADKFNGEVSSLRDTKGSGIRHLLDYWRIDPKDAIAFGDNSNDLEMFDVVDGYAMGNAVDELKAKAVEVIGDVNSDTIAEVLIRKGIISLQKIT
;
A
#
# COMPACT_ATOMS: atom_id res chain seq x y z
N MET A 1 21.02 -12.81 19.64
CA MET A 1 20.61 -11.43 19.34
C MET A 1 19.95 -11.47 17.98
N ASN A 2 18.71 -11.00 17.87
CA ASN A 2 18.05 -10.89 16.57
C ASN A 2 18.81 -9.87 15.72
N ASN A 3 19.37 -10.30 14.59
CA ASN A 3 20.22 -9.49 13.73
C ASN A 3 19.37 -8.76 12.67
N ILE A 4 18.32 -8.09 13.11
CA ILE A 4 17.43 -7.36 12.20
C ILE A 4 18.16 -6.11 11.67
N LYS A 5 18.12 -5.93 10.36
CA LYS A 5 18.75 -4.85 9.59
C LYS A 5 17.76 -4.04 8.77
N ALA A 6 16.55 -4.56 8.54
CA ALA A 6 15.46 -3.82 7.91
C ALA A 6 14.11 -4.16 8.54
N ALA A 7 13.21 -3.18 8.58
CA ALA A 7 11.82 -3.40 8.95
C ALA A 7 10.88 -2.63 8.02
N PHE A 8 9.84 -3.32 7.59
CA PHE A 8 8.84 -2.84 6.65
C PHE A 8 7.51 -2.67 7.36
N PHE A 9 6.84 -1.55 7.14
CA PHE A 9 5.61 -1.19 7.81
C PHE A 9 4.55 -0.79 6.79
N ASP A 10 3.39 -1.44 6.84
CA ASP A 10 2.21 -0.84 6.24
C ASP A 10 1.83 0.47 6.95
N ILE A 11 1.03 1.30 6.27
CA ILE A 11 0.51 2.56 6.80
C ILE A 11 -0.85 2.38 7.46
N ASP A 12 -1.86 1.97 6.69
CA ASP A 12 -3.27 2.20 6.98
C ASP A 12 -3.84 1.02 7.76
N GLY A 13 -4.01 1.18 9.08
CA GLY A 13 -4.33 0.07 9.99
C GLY A 13 -3.10 -0.54 10.65
N THR A 14 -1.90 -0.03 10.34
CA THR A 14 -0.62 -0.49 10.92
C THR A 14 0.14 0.63 11.63
N LEU A 15 0.59 1.66 10.91
CA LEU A 15 1.24 2.83 11.52
C LEU A 15 0.22 3.86 11.99
N ILE A 16 -0.90 4.02 11.27
CA ILE A 16 -1.96 4.98 11.57
C ILE A 16 -3.34 4.33 11.52
N GLU A 17 -4.28 4.83 12.32
CA GLU A 17 -5.69 4.43 12.24
C GLU A 17 -6.46 5.40 11.34
N HIS A 18 -6.50 5.09 10.05
CA HIS A 18 -7.14 5.97 9.07
C HIS A 18 -8.67 6.00 9.21
N THR A 19 -9.31 5.01 9.84
CA THR A 19 -10.79 4.93 9.91
C THR A 19 -11.41 5.93 10.90
N VAL A 20 -10.63 6.41 11.88
CA VAL A 20 -11.11 7.33 12.94
C VAL A 20 -10.50 8.73 12.87
N GLY A 21 -9.73 9.04 11.81
CA GLY A 21 -9.11 10.35 11.61
C GLY A 21 -7.83 10.59 12.41
N LEU A 22 -7.14 9.52 12.83
CA LEU A 22 -5.76 9.64 13.31
C LEU A 22 -4.83 9.69 12.09
N GLU A 23 -4.25 10.86 11.86
CA GLU A 23 -3.39 11.11 10.70
C GLU A 23 -1.90 10.88 11.00
N GLU A 24 -1.53 10.52 12.24
CA GLU A 24 -0.13 10.35 12.64
C GLU A 24 0.11 9.07 13.47
N PRO A 25 1.30 8.44 13.37
CA PRO A 25 1.65 7.31 14.21
C PRO A 25 1.72 7.67 15.69
N ARG A 26 1.48 6.69 16.55
CA ARG A 26 1.60 6.90 18.01
C ARG A 26 3.00 7.38 18.40
N PRO A 27 3.14 8.23 19.44
CA PRO A 27 4.46 8.69 19.90
C PRO A 27 5.42 7.54 20.22
N SER A 28 4.94 6.47 20.85
CA SER A 28 5.72 5.26 21.15
C SER A 28 6.24 4.58 19.88
N THR A 29 5.43 4.50 18.83
CA THR A 29 5.83 4.01 17.52
C THR A 29 6.91 4.90 16.93
N ILE A 30 6.74 6.23 16.93
CA ILE A 30 7.77 7.17 16.43
C ILE A 30 9.09 7.03 17.19
N GLU A 31 9.06 6.91 18.52
CA GLU A 31 10.25 6.65 19.34
C GLU A 31 10.94 5.34 18.95
N ALA A 32 10.15 4.28 18.74
CA ALA A 32 10.66 2.98 18.33
C ALA A 32 11.31 3.03 16.94
N LEU A 33 10.66 3.67 15.96
CA LEU A 33 11.21 3.84 14.61
C LEU A 33 12.53 4.65 14.63
N ASN A 34 12.60 5.71 15.45
CA ASN A 34 13.84 6.46 15.66
C ASN A 34 14.95 5.59 16.27
N ALA A 35 14.62 4.77 17.28
CA ALA A 35 15.57 3.86 17.91
C ALA A 35 16.10 2.80 16.92
N MET A 36 15.24 2.29 16.02
CA MET A 36 15.65 1.40 14.94
C MET A 36 16.67 2.07 14.02
N ARG A 37 16.37 3.28 13.53
CA ARG A 37 17.29 4.03 12.66
C ARG A 37 18.62 4.34 13.35
N ALA A 38 18.58 4.71 14.64
CA ALA A 38 19.79 4.94 15.44
C ALA A 38 20.65 3.68 15.61
N ALA A 39 20.03 2.50 15.63
CA ALA A 39 20.71 1.21 15.64
C ALA A 39 21.21 0.75 14.25
N GLY A 40 21.02 1.57 13.20
CA GLY A 40 21.40 1.25 11.83
C GLY A 40 20.41 0.32 11.10
N ILE A 41 19.23 0.10 11.66
CA ILE A 41 18.16 -0.67 11.03
C ILE A 41 17.43 0.22 10.03
N LYS A 42 17.29 -0.25 8.79
CA LYS A 42 16.52 0.44 7.75
C LYS A 42 15.03 0.39 8.08
N VAL A 43 14.39 1.54 8.14
CA VAL A 43 12.94 1.64 8.38
C VAL A 43 12.24 2.05 7.09
N VAL A 44 11.30 1.22 6.63
CA VAL A 44 10.67 1.34 5.32
C VAL A 44 9.16 1.33 5.45
N VAL A 45 8.50 2.19 4.68
CA VAL A 45 7.05 2.13 4.48
C VAL A 45 6.73 1.29 3.25
N ALA A 46 5.72 0.43 3.36
CA ALA A 46 5.16 -0.34 2.24
C ALA A 46 3.66 -0.10 2.11
N SER A 47 3.23 0.59 1.05
CA SER A 47 1.84 1.06 0.92
C SER A 47 1.30 0.93 -0.51
N GLY A 48 -0.03 0.75 -0.61
CA GLY A 48 -0.75 0.91 -1.86
C GLY A 48 -0.82 2.36 -2.34
N ARG A 49 -0.58 3.33 -1.45
CA ARG A 49 -0.52 4.76 -1.75
C ARG A 49 0.54 5.08 -2.80
N THR A 50 0.27 6.02 -3.70
CA THR A 50 1.28 6.58 -4.63
C THR A 50 2.30 7.41 -3.86
N PRO A 51 3.53 7.64 -4.39
CA PRO A 51 4.58 8.39 -3.69
C PRO A 51 4.10 9.75 -3.13
N GLN A 52 3.30 10.48 -3.92
CA GLN A 52 2.76 11.78 -3.54
C GLN A 52 1.83 11.68 -2.32
N SER A 53 1.06 10.59 -2.21
CA SER A 53 0.12 10.38 -1.10
C SER A 53 0.74 9.76 0.15
N VAL A 54 1.96 9.21 0.06
CA VAL A 54 2.70 8.66 1.21
C VAL A 54 3.30 9.79 2.06
N GLY A 55 3.79 10.86 1.44
CA GLY A 55 4.42 11.99 2.15
C GLY A 55 3.50 12.80 3.07
N HIS A 56 2.19 12.56 3.02
CA HIS A 56 1.20 13.26 3.86
C HIS A 56 0.82 12.50 5.14
N VAL A 57 1.43 11.34 5.40
CA VAL A 57 1.03 10.44 6.51
C VAL A 57 1.85 10.71 7.77
N THR A 58 3.10 11.13 7.62
CA THR A 58 3.94 11.43 8.79
C THR A 58 5.15 12.26 8.35
N ASP A 59 5.59 13.14 9.25
CA ASP A 59 6.86 13.85 9.11
C ASP A 59 8.08 12.96 9.41
N PHE A 60 7.87 11.68 9.78
CA PHE A 60 8.95 10.74 10.01
C PHE A 60 9.72 10.46 8.71
N ALA A 61 11.05 10.61 8.78
CA ALA A 61 11.93 10.29 7.67
C ALA A 61 12.16 8.77 7.60
N PHE A 62 11.70 8.13 6.53
CA PHE A 62 11.98 6.72 6.23
C PHE A 62 13.24 6.56 5.39
N ASP A 63 13.89 5.40 5.49
CA ASP A 63 15.05 5.04 4.66
C ASP A 63 14.63 4.52 3.28
N GLY A 64 13.38 4.08 3.13
CA GLY A 64 12.81 3.65 1.86
C GLY A 64 11.29 3.69 1.83
N PHE A 65 10.75 3.61 0.62
CA PHE A 65 9.32 3.60 0.33
C PHE A 65 9.03 2.57 -0.75
N ILE A 66 8.12 1.65 -0.46
CA ILE A 66 7.46 0.78 -1.42
C ILE A 66 6.08 1.38 -1.65
N SER A 67 5.81 1.89 -2.85
CA SER A 67 4.61 2.65 -3.15
C SER A 67 3.88 2.11 -4.37
N ALA A 68 2.58 2.43 -4.49
CA ALA A 68 1.69 1.85 -5.49
C ALA A 68 1.75 0.31 -5.48
N ASN A 69 1.76 -0.29 -4.28
CA ASN A 69 1.95 -1.73 -4.06
C ASN A 69 3.22 -2.28 -4.75
N GLY A 70 4.35 -1.55 -4.70
CA GLY A 70 5.63 -2.03 -5.25
C GLY A 70 5.88 -1.68 -6.71
N ALA A 71 5.02 -0.87 -7.34
CA ALA A 71 5.30 -0.36 -8.69
C ALA A 71 6.34 0.77 -8.67
N LEU A 72 6.56 1.43 -7.54
CA LEU A 72 7.56 2.49 -7.39
C LEU A 72 8.27 2.33 -6.06
N ASP A 73 9.54 1.92 -6.12
CA ASP A 73 10.33 1.63 -4.93
C ASP A 73 11.52 2.57 -4.82
N PHE A 74 11.67 3.14 -3.64
CA PHE A 74 12.69 4.11 -3.31
C PHE A 74 13.54 3.62 -2.13
N ALA A 75 14.85 3.78 -2.24
CA ALA A 75 15.79 3.52 -1.15
C ALA A 75 16.84 4.64 -1.10
N ASP A 76 17.13 5.13 0.10
CA ASP A 76 18.10 6.21 0.36
C ASP A 76 17.87 7.44 -0.56
N GLY A 77 16.60 7.81 -0.74
CA GLY A 77 16.18 8.95 -1.56
C GLY A 77 16.26 8.75 -3.09
N LYS A 78 16.52 7.52 -3.56
CA LYS A 78 16.62 7.20 -4.99
C LYS A 78 15.52 6.25 -5.42
N LEU A 79 14.94 6.47 -6.59
CA LEU A 79 14.09 5.49 -7.27
C LEU A 79 14.96 4.32 -7.74
N ILE A 80 14.74 3.14 -7.16
CA ILE A 80 15.52 1.93 -7.48
C ILE A 80 14.75 0.95 -8.37
N TYR A 81 13.42 1.02 -8.37
CA TYR A 81 12.56 0.23 -9.25
C TYR A 81 11.36 1.06 -9.71
N LYS A 82 11.02 0.92 -11.00
CA LYS A 82 9.86 1.53 -11.65
C LYS A 82 9.14 0.48 -12.48
N GLY A 83 8.06 -0.04 -11.94
CA GLY A 83 7.14 -1.00 -12.53
C GLY A 83 5.83 -0.34 -12.96
N GLY A 84 4.83 -1.19 -13.19
CA GLY A 84 3.53 -0.82 -13.72
C GLY A 84 3.04 -1.82 -14.78
N LEU A 85 1.83 -1.55 -15.26
CA LEU A 85 1.23 -2.24 -16.39
C LEU A 85 2.02 -1.93 -17.66
N THR A 86 2.34 -2.97 -18.44
CA THR A 86 2.73 -2.80 -19.84
C THR A 86 1.63 -2.08 -20.60
N LYS A 87 1.96 -1.51 -21.76
CA LYS A 87 0.98 -0.81 -22.59
C LYS A 87 -0.17 -1.74 -22.97
N GLU A 88 0.14 -2.99 -23.28
CA GLU A 88 -0.81 -4.04 -23.62
C GLU A 88 -1.70 -4.40 -22.43
N GLU A 89 -1.11 -4.62 -21.24
CA GLU A 89 -1.87 -4.86 -20.00
C GLU A 89 -2.81 -3.69 -19.66
N ALA A 90 -2.33 -2.45 -19.80
CA ALA A 90 -3.14 -1.26 -19.54
C ALA A 90 -4.31 -1.13 -20.52
N ILE A 91 -4.11 -1.46 -21.80
CA ILE A 91 -5.17 -1.49 -22.82
C ILE A 91 -6.19 -2.58 -22.48
N ILE A 92 -5.74 -3.80 -22.17
CA ILE A 92 -6.62 -4.93 -21.80
C ILE A 92 -7.47 -4.56 -20.58
N LEU A 93 -6.84 -4.02 -19.54
CA LEU A 93 -7.55 -3.60 -18.32
C LEU A 93 -8.57 -2.52 -18.62
N ARG A 94 -8.17 -1.45 -19.34
CA ARG A 94 -9.06 -0.35 -19.72
C ARG A 94 -10.29 -0.87 -20.47
N ASP A 95 -10.08 -1.68 -21.50
CA ASP A 95 -11.15 -2.16 -22.36
C ASP A 95 -12.11 -3.05 -21.58
N TYR A 96 -11.59 -3.95 -20.74
CA TYR A 96 -12.41 -4.76 -19.82
C TYR A 96 -13.27 -3.87 -18.90
N LEU A 97 -12.68 -2.85 -18.27
CA LEU A 97 -13.40 -1.98 -17.32
C LEU A 97 -14.49 -1.15 -18.02
N ILE A 98 -14.24 -0.68 -19.24
CA ILE A 98 -15.23 0.00 -20.08
C ILE A 98 -16.39 -0.94 -20.43
N GLU A 99 -16.09 -2.10 -21.01
CA GLU A 99 -17.09 -3.06 -21.48
C GLU A 99 -17.99 -3.58 -20.35
N ASN A 100 -17.41 -3.79 -19.16
CA ASN A 100 -18.13 -4.30 -17.99
C ASN A 100 -18.75 -3.20 -17.12
N LYS A 101 -18.66 -1.93 -17.53
CA LYS A 101 -19.20 -0.77 -16.80
C LYS A 101 -18.75 -0.74 -15.33
N VAL A 102 -17.47 -1.05 -15.11
CA VAL A 102 -16.79 -0.88 -13.82
C VAL A 102 -16.30 0.55 -13.77
N GLY A 103 -16.56 1.28 -12.67
CA GLY A 103 -16.03 2.61 -12.48
C GLY A 103 -14.53 2.54 -12.21
N PHE A 104 -13.71 3.41 -12.80
CA PHE A 104 -12.27 3.32 -12.57
C PHE A 104 -11.51 4.63 -12.70
N ILE A 105 -10.34 4.65 -12.07
CA ILE A 105 -9.28 5.65 -12.22
C ILE A 105 -7.94 4.91 -12.37
N MET A 106 -7.39 4.89 -13.57
CA MET A 106 -6.03 4.41 -13.86
C MET A 106 -5.04 5.51 -13.52
N GLN A 107 -4.07 5.20 -12.66
CA GLN A 107 -3.11 6.14 -12.10
C GLN A 107 -1.73 5.88 -12.70
N GLY A 108 -1.23 6.83 -13.48
CA GLY A 108 0.11 6.81 -14.06
C GLY A 108 1.05 7.84 -13.46
N ASP A 109 2.20 7.98 -14.11
CA ASP A 109 3.27 8.89 -13.74
C ASP A 109 2.80 10.35 -13.85
N ALA A 110 2.30 10.73 -15.01
CA ALA A 110 1.82 12.07 -15.35
C ALA A 110 0.33 12.12 -15.73
N LEU A 111 -0.33 10.97 -15.86
CA LEU A 111 -1.70 10.84 -16.37
C LEU A 111 -2.60 10.01 -15.46
N PHE A 112 -3.78 10.53 -15.17
CA PHE A 112 -4.89 9.82 -14.58
C PHE A 112 -6.00 9.71 -15.63
N LEU A 113 -6.34 8.48 -16.00
CA LEU A 113 -7.47 8.20 -16.90
C LEU A 113 -8.64 7.67 -16.10
N TYR A 114 -9.83 8.20 -16.33
CA TYR A 114 -11.02 7.76 -15.62
C TYR A 114 -12.19 7.44 -16.54
N GLY A 115 -13.07 6.53 -16.12
CA GLY A 115 -14.24 6.13 -16.89
C GLY A 115 -15.33 5.48 -16.04
N ASN A 116 -16.57 5.50 -16.54
CA ASN A 116 -17.76 4.95 -15.90
C ASN A 116 -17.95 5.45 -14.46
N LEU A 117 -17.77 6.75 -14.26
CA LEU A 117 -17.74 7.37 -12.93
C LEU A 117 -19.04 8.12 -12.59
N GLU A 118 -19.92 8.31 -13.56
CA GLU A 118 -21.16 9.10 -13.46
C GLU A 118 -22.06 8.61 -12.32
N ASP A 119 -22.17 7.29 -12.17
CA ASP A 119 -23.03 6.68 -11.15
C ASP A 119 -22.33 6.56 -9.79
N TYR A 120 -21.03 6.90 -9.67
CA TYR A 120 -20.22 6.62 -8.48
C TYR A 120 -19.97 7.83 -7.58
N GLY A 121 -20.48 9.03 -7.89
CA GLY A 121 -20.33 10.21 -7.02
C GLY A 121 -18.88 10.59 -6.67
N VAL A 122 -17.94 10.13 -7.50
CA VAL A 122 -16.49 10.24 -7.38
C VAL A 122 -15.97 11.64 -7.70
N ASP A 123 -16.85 12.62 -7.94
CA ASP A 123 -16.47 14.03 -8.09
C ASP A 123 -15.65 14.51 -6.88
N ARG A 124 -16.03 14.10 -5.66
CA ARG A 124 -15.26 14.40 -4.46
C ARG A 124 -13.87 13.74 -4.48
N TYR A 125 -13.78 12.51 -4.97
CA TYR A 125 -12.51 11.80 -5.09
C TYR A 125 -11.59 12.49 -6.12
N LEU A 126 -12.11 12.79 -7.31
CA LEU A 126 -11.38 13.50 -8.36
C LEU A 126 -10.98 14.91 -7.92
N GLN A 127 -11.81 15.62 -7.14
CA GLN A 127 -11.42 16.89 -6.52
C GLN A 127 -10.27 16.71 -5.51
N GLY A 128 -10.30 15.65 -4.71
CA GLY A 128 -9.22 15.31 -3.79
C GLY A 128 -7.91 14.96 -4.51
N VAL A 129 -7.97 14.25 -5.63
CA VAL A 129 -6.81 14.00 -6.51
C VAL A 129 -6.31 15.32 -7.09
N ARG A 130 -7.18 16.16 -7.69
CA ARG A 130 -6.80 17.47 -8.26
C ARG A 130 -6.09 18.39 -7.26
N LYS A 131 -6.48 18.33 -5.98
CA LYS A 131 -5.85 19.13 -4.92
C LYS A 131 -4.45 18.63 -4.54
N ARG A 132 -4.21 17.32 -4.58
CA ARG A 132 -2.96 16.68 -4.15
C ARG A 132 -1.97 16.51 -5.31
N ASP A 133 -2.47 16.28 -6.51
CA ASP A 133 -1.70 15.93 -7.71
C ASP A 133 -1.91 16.96 -8.84
N TYR A 134 -1.71 18.25 -8.54
CA TYR A 134 -2.02 19.35 -9.47
C TYR A 134 -1.20 19.32 -10.77
N GLU A 135 -0.06 18.61 -10.79
CA GLU A 135 0.80 18.46 -11.96
C GLU A 135 0.32 17.37 -12.93
N LYS A 136 -0.58 16.47 -12.48
CA LYS A 136 -1.04 15.35 -13.29
C LYS A 136 -2.18 15.76 -14.22
N ARG A 137 -2.14 15.27 -15.45
CA ARG A 137 -3.25 15.32 -16.39
C ARG A 137 -4.36 14.40 -15.88
N ILE A 138 -5.58 14.89 -15.77
CA ILE A 138 -6.75 14.09 -15.38
C ILE A 138 -7.76 14.16 -16.50
N GLU A 139 -7.95 13.04 -17.21
CA GLU A 139 -8.66 13.00 -18.48
C GLU A 139 -9.67 11.85 -18.51
N PRO A 140 -10.85 12.03 -19.12
CA PRO A 140 -11.77 10.92 -19.35
C PRO A 140 -11.18 9.96 -20.38
N VAL A 141 -11.43 8.66 -20.17
CA VAL A 141 -10.88 7.58 -21.00
C VAL A 141 -11.29 7.67 -22.47
N SER A 142 -12.40 8.36 -22.77
CA SER A 142 -12.89 8.60 -24.14
C SER A 142 -11.92 9.39 -25.02
N LEU A 143 -10.92 10.07 -24.43
CA LEU A 143 -9.84 10.74 -25.17
C LEU A 143 -8.69 9.78 -25.57
N GLY A 144 -8.72 8.55 -25.05
CA GLY A 144 -8.28 7.34 -25.77
C GLY A 144 -6.79 7.04 -25.85
N LYS A 145 -5.88 7.86 -25.29
CA LYS A 145 -4.44 7.58 -25.34
C LYS A 145 -3.89 7.19 -23.97
N ILE A 146 -3.37 5.97 -23.91
CA ILE A 146 -2.46 5.53 -22.85
C ILE A 146 -1.04 5.76 -23.39
N ASP A 147 -0.52 6.96 -23.14
CA ASP A 147 0.85 7.40 -23.47
C ASP A 147 1.74 7.52 -22.23
N ASP A 148 1.29 6.94 -21.12
CA ASP A 148 1.94 6.97 -19.82
C ASP A 148 2.09 5.56 -19.23
N LEU A 149 3.00 5.40 -18.27
CA LEU A 149 3.15 4.17 -17.50
C LEU A 149 2.11 4.15 -16.39
N ILE A 150 1.15 3.21 -16.46
CA ILE A 150 0.09 3.06 -15.48
C ILE A 150 0.57 2.14 -14.35
N PHE A 151 0.58 2.63 -13.12
CA PHE A 151 1.01 1.84 -11.96
C PHE A 151 -0.10 0.93 -11.45
N LYS A 152 -1.32 1.47 -11.35
CA LYS A 152 -2.50 0.76 -10.87
C LYS A 152 -3.79 1.40 -11.36
N ALA A 153 -4.91 0.73 -11.17
CA ALA A 153 -6.25 1.29 -11.30
C ALA A 153 -7.00 1.17 -9.98
N THR A 154 -7.59 2.25 -9.50
CA THR A 154 -8.65 2.17 -8.49
C THR A 154 -9.95 1.85 -9.21
N VAL A 155 -10.66 0.82 -8.77
CA VAL A 155 -11.92 0.36 -9.35
C VAL A 155 -13.07 0.54 -8.36
N PHE A 156 -14.26 0.79 -8.87
CA PHE A 156 -15.48 1.05 -8.12
C PHE A 156 -16.59 0.15 -8.65
N PHE A 157 -17.35 -0.44 -7.73
CA PHE A 157 -18.43 -1.38 -8.02
C PHE A 157 -19.72 -0.96 -7.32
N ASP A 158 -20.82 -1.08 -8.05
CA ASP A 158 -22.20 -0.83 -7.60
C ASP A 158 -22.92 -2.12 -7.18
N SER A 159 -22.26 -3.28 -7.30
CA SER A 159 -22.78 -4.56 -6.83
C SER A 159 -21.66 -5.57 -6.52
N ILE A 160 -21.95 -6.46 -5.57
CA ILE A 160 -21.08 -7.60 -5.22
C ILE A 160 -20.87 -8.50 -6.45
N GLU A 161 -21.92 -8.75 -7.24
CA GLU A 161 -21.83 -9.58 -8.44
C GLU A 161 -20.81 -9.03 -9.45
N LYS A 162 -20.82 -7.71 -9.69
CA LYS A 162 -19.87 -7.07 -10.61
C LYS A 162 -18.44 -7.11 -10.07
N MET A 163 -18.29 -6.91 -8.76
CA MET A 163 -17.01 -7.03 -8.06
C MET A 163 -16.43 -8.44 -8.19
N GLU A 164 -17.20 -9.46 -7.81
CA GLU A 164 -16.78 -10.87 -7.89
C GLU A 164 -16.50 -11.30 -9.33
N LYS A 165 -17.32 -10.88 -10.30
CA LYS A 165 -17.08 -11.14 -11.72
C LYS A 165 -15.74 -10.54 -12.16
N THR A 166 -15.47 -9.29 -11.77
CA THR A 166 -14.20 -8.62 -12.09
C THR A 166 -13.00 -9.33 -11.47
N GLN A 167 -13.09 -9.75 -10.21
CA GLN A 167 -12.04 -10.57 -9.59
C GLN A 167 -11.83 -11.88 -10.33
N ARG A 168 -12.90 -12.58 -10.73
CA ARG A 168 -12.79 -13.86 -11.47
C ARG A 168 -12.17 -13.68 -12.85
N ASP A 169 -12.62 -12.68 -13.62
CA ASP A 169 -12.23 -12.51 -15.02
C ASP A 169 -10.80 -11.98 -15.16
N LEU A 170 -10.35 -11.14 -14.22
CA LEU A 170 -9.00 -10.57 -14.23
C LEU A 170 -7.96 -11.45 -13.49
N LYS A 171 -8.41 -12.52 -12.83
CA LYS A 171 -7.55 -13.44 -12.09
C LYS A 171 -6.46 -14.02 -12.99
N GLY A 172 -5.21 -13.95 -12.52
CA GLY A 172 -4.06 -14.48 -13.24
C GLY A 172 -3.55 -13.60 -14.38
N LEU A 173 -4.20 -12.46 -14.64
CA LEU A 173 -3.67 -11.39 -15.48
C LEU A 173 -3.21 -10.19 -14.64
N PHE A 174 -3.94 -9.91 -13.55
CA PHE A 174 -3.70 -8.78 -12.67
C PHE A 174 -3.82 -9.19 -11.20
N ASN A 175 -3.16 -8.42 -10.32
CA ASN A 175 -3.50 -8.42 -8.91
C ASN A 175 -4.81 -7.64 -8.76
N VAL A 176 -5.82 -8.24 -8.12
CA VAL A 176 -7.12 -7.62 -7.87
C VAL A 176 -7.43 -7.67 -6.39
N MET A 177 -7.35 -6.52 -5.75
CA MET A 177 -7.59 -6.37 -4.31
C MET A 177 -8.89 -5.60 -4.10
N ILE A 178 -9.69 -6.03 -3.14
CA ILE A 178 -10.92 -5.35 -2.75
C ILE A 178 -10.67 -4.74 -1.38
N ASN A 179 -10.94 -3.44 -1.25
CA ASN A 179 -10.84 -2.79 0.04
C ASN A 179 -12.09 -3.11 0.86
N ASP A 180 -11.92 -3.27 2.17
CA ASP A 180 -13.01 -3.68 3.06
C ASP A 180 -14.18 -2.70 3.00
N VAL A 181 -15.39 -3.27 2.93
CA VAL A 181 -16.69 -2.60 2.70
C VAL A 181 -17.00 -1.56 3.77
N ASN A 182 -16.29 -1.60 4.90
CA ASN A 182 -16.44 -0.70 6.04
C ASN A 182 -15.45 0.48 6.06
N THR A 183 -14.49 0.55 5.12
CA THR A 183 -13.45 1.60 5.10
C THR A 183 -13.89 2.86 4.38
N GLY A 184 -14.93 3.51 4.89
CA GLY A 184 -15.13 4.97 4.77
C GLY A 184 -15.21 5.61 3.37
N SER A 185 -15.30 4.85 2.26
CA SER A 185 -15.47 5.42 0.91
C SER A 185 -16.94 5.71 0.59
N VAL A 186 -17.49 6.70 1.31
CA VAL A 186 -18.45 7.76 0.94
C VAL A 186 -19.79 7.40 0.28
N ILE A 187 -20.11 6.19 -0.15
CA ILE A 187 -21.46 5.89 -0.66
C ILE A 187 -21.92 4.52 -0.21
N ALA A 188 -23.04 4.47 0.53
CA ALA A 188 -23.71 3.24 0.91
C ALA A 188 -23.90 2.33 -0.31
N ASP A 189 -23.59 1.04 -0.14
CA ASP A 189 -23.69 -0.04 -1.13
C ASP A 189 -22.66 -0.02 -2.29
N LYS A 190 -21.57 0.76 -2.18
CA LYS A 190 -20.50 0.77 -3.19
C LYS A 190 -19.18 0.25 -2.66
N PHE A 191 -18.54 -0.60 -3.45
CA PHE A 191 -17.27 -1.24 -3.14
C PHE A 191 -16.17 -0.57 -3.95
N ASN A 192 -14.95 -0.56 -3.43
CA ASN A 192 -13.80 -0.20 -4.24
C ASN A 192 -12.68 -1.21 -4.07
N GLY A 193 -11.73 -1.15 -5.00
CA GLY A 193 -10.59 -2.02 -5.02
C GLY A 193 -9.46 -1.44 -5.85
N GLU A 194 -8.42 -2.22 -5.98
CA GLU A 194 -7.24 -1.89 -6.75
C GLU A 194 -6.91 -3.02 -7.72
N VAL A 195 -6.55 -2.65 -8.94
CA VAL A 195 -6.01 -3.55 -9.95
C VAL A 195 -4.60 -3.10 -10.31
N SER A 196 -3.62 -3.98 -10.19
CA SER A 196 -2.21 -3.68 -10.51
C SER A 196 -1.54 -4.83 -11.26
N SER A 197 -0.29 -4.62 -11.69
CA SER A 197 0.51 -5.67 -12.31
C SER A 197 0.74 -6.81 -11.33
N LEU A 198 0.70 -8.06 -11.81
CA LEU A 198 1.11 -9.24 -11.04
C LEU A 198 2.57 -9.17 -10.55
N ARG A 199 3.39 -8.36 -11.22
CA ARG A 199 4.82 -8.17 -10.89
C ARG A 199 5.04 -7.24 -9.70
N ASP A 200 4.06 -6.36 -9.45
CA ASP A 200 4.19 -5.28 -8.48
C ASP A 200 3.30 -5.62 -7.27
N THR A 201 3.95 -6.02 -6.18
CA THR A 201 3.36 -6.27 -4.86
C THR A 201 4.22 -5.65 -3.76
N LYS A 202 3.68 -5.48 -2.56
CA LYS A 202 4.52 -5.09 -1.41
C LYS A 202 5.68 -6.07 -1.20
N GLY A 203 5.43 -7.36 -1.40
CA GLY A 203 6.46 -8.41 -1.34
C GLY A 203 7.54 -8.30 -2.42
N SER A 204 7.22 -7.95 -3.67
CA SER A 204 8.26 -7.71 -4.69
C SER A 204 9.07 -6.45 -4.36
N GLY A 205 8.42 -5.38 -3.87
CA GLY A 205 9.10 -4.20 -3.37
C GLY A 205 10.08 -4.51 -2.22
N ILE A 206 9.69 -5.32 -1.24
CA ILE A 206 10.60 -5.77 -0.16
C ILE A 206 11.85 -6.42 -0.76
N ARG A 207 11.69 -7.33 -1.74
CA ARG A 207 12.84 -7.97 -2.40
C ARG A 207 13.74 -6.95 -3.10
N HIS A 208 13.17 -5.97 -3.82
CA HIS A 208 13.96 -4.92 -4.48
C HIS A 208 14.84 -4.13 -3.49
N LEU A 209 14.27 -3.72 -2.35
CA LEU A 209 15.02 -2.96 -1.34
C LEU A 209 16.06 -3.82 -0.61
N LEU A 210 15.72 -5.07 -0.26
CA LEU A 210 16.66 -6.00 0.35
C LEU A 210 17.84 -6.30 -0.57
N ASP A 211 17.61 -6.52 -1.87
CA ASP A 211 18.66 -6.72 -2.87
C ASP A 211 19.56 -5.49 -3.00
N TYR A 212 18.96 -4.29 -3.05
CA TYR A 212 19.70 -3.03 -3.13
C TYR A 212 20.63 -2.82 -1.92
N TRP A 213 20.15 -3.10 -0.70
CA TRP A 213 20.95 -3.00 0.52
C TRP A 213 21.81 -4.23 0.83
N ARG A 214 21.66 -5.31 0.06
CA ARG A 214 22.30 -6.62 0.29
C ARG A 214 21.98 -7.18 1.69
N ILE A 215 20.71 -7.08 2.08
CA ILE A 215 20.19 -7.61 3.35
C ILE A 215 19.51 -8.94 3.05
N ASP A 216 19.86 -9.97 3.80
CA ASP A 216 19.19 -11.27 3.73
C ASP A 216 17.76 -11.14 4.31
N PRO A 217 16.71 -11.67 3.66
CA PRO A 217 15.34 -11.58 4.17
C PRO A 217 15.16 -12.06 5.62
N LYS A 218 15.98 -13.01 6.11
CA LYS A 218 15.95 -13.45 7.52
C LYS A 218 16.39 -12.37 8.52
N ASP A 219 17.14 -11.37 8.06
CA ASP A 219 17.59 -10.22 8.82
C ASP A 219 16.57 -9.06 8.67
N ALA A 220 15.33 -9.35 8.26
CA ALA A 220 14.28 -8.35 8.08
C ALA A 220 12.93 -8.83 8.64
N ILE A 221 12.07 -7.87 8.95
CA ILE A 221 10.72 -8.12 9.47
C ILE A 221 9.69 -7.20 8.82
N ALA A 222 8.42 -7.58 8.84
CA ALA A 222 7.31 -6.76 8.36
C ALA A 222 6.18 -6.64 9.39
N PHE A 223 5.47 -5.51 9.34
CA PHE A 223 4.23 -5.25 10.08
C PHE A 223 3.13 -4.90 9.08
N GLY A 224 1.95 -5.49 9.26
CA GLY A 224 0.81 -5.28 8.36
C GLY A 224 -0.50 -5.72 8.98
N ASP A 225 -1.61 -5.37 8.32
CA ASP A 225 -2.96 -5.67 8.78
C ASP A 225 -3.90 -6.18 7.67
N ASN A 226 -3.61 -5.94 6.39
CA ASN A 226 -4.55 -6.22 5.33
C ASN A 226 -4.08 -7.31 4.35
N SER A 227 -4.93 -7.69 3.41
CA SER A 227 -4.66 -8.76 2.45
C SER A 227 -3.47 -8.47 1.55
N ASN A 228 -3.18 -7.19 1.27
CA ASN A 228 -2.02 -6.78 0.47
C ASN A 228 -0.68 -6.85 1.22
N ASP A 229 -0.72 -7.23 2.51
CA ASP A 229 0.45 -7.49 3.35
C ASP A 229 0.85 -8.97 3.36
N LEU A 230 0.00 -9.86 2.85
CA LEU A 230 0.28 -11.29 2.77
C LEU A 230 1.59 -11.53 2.01
N GLU A 231 1.82 -10.80 0.92
CA GLU A 231 3.03 -10.92 0.12
C GLU A 231 4.27 -10.41 0.85
N MET A 232 4.14 -9.51 1.84
CA MET A 232 5.28 -9.14 2.69
C MET A 232 5.71 -10.32 3.54
N PHE A 233 4.74 -11.04 4.12
CA PHE A 233 4.99 -12.17 5.01
C PHE A 233 5.44 -13.43 4.25
N ASP A 234 5.35 -13.45 2.90
CA ASP A 234 6.01 -14.46 2.06
C ASP A 234 7.52 -14.23 1.92
N VAL A 235 8.01 -13.04 2.27
CA VAL A 235 9.40 -12.65 2.08
C VAL A 235 10.16 -12.61 3.40
N VAL A 236 9.54 -12.06 4.44
CA VAL A 236 10.17 -11.81 5.74
C VAL A 236 9.26 -12.25 6.88
N ASP A 237 9.83 -12.41 8.07
CA ASP A 237 9.05 -12.68 9.29
C ASP A 237 8.06 -11.55 9.56
N GLY A 238 6.77 -11.89 9.62
CA GLY A 238 5.67 -10.93 9.72
C GLY A 238 5.02 -10.85 11.09
N TYR A 239 4.64 -9.64 11.50
CA TYR A 239 3.83 -9.35 12.69
C TYR A 239 2.49 -8.77 12.25
N ALA A 240 1.41 -9.52 12.46
CA ALA A 240 0.07 -9.04 12.12
C ALA A 240 -0.48 -8.17 13.25
N MET A 241 -1.06 -7.02 12.90
CA MET A 241 -1.77 -6.17 13.86
C MET A 241 -3.02 -6.86 14.42
N GLY A 242 -3.49 -6.43 15.58
CA GLY A 242 -4.69 -6.96 16.23
C GLY A 242 -5.96 -6.75 15.38
N ASN A 243 -6.02 -5.66 14.62
CA ASN A 243 -7.06 -5.34 13.65
C ASN A 243 -6.89 -6.05 12.28
N ALA A 244 -5.87 -6.90 12.12
CA ALA A 244 -5.59 -7.53 10.84
C ALA A 244 -6.65 -8.53 10.39
N VAL A 245 -6.73 -8.76 9.08
CA VAL A 245 -7.54 -9.84 8.49
C VAL A 245 -7.04 -11.22 8.95
N ASP A 246 -7.97 -12.18 9.08
CA ASP A 246 -7.66 -13.51 9.63
C ASP A 246 -6.59 -14.27 8.83
N GLU A 247 -6.59 -14.12 7.50
CA GLU A 247 -5.62 -14.76 6.61
C GLU A 247 -4.18 -14.27 6.89
N LEU A 248 -4.00 -12.98 7.19
CA LEU A 248 -2.70 -12.42 7.53
C LEU A 248 -2.24 -12.88 8.92
N LYS A 249 -3.16 -12.87 9.90
CA LYS A 249 -2.91 -13.37 11.27
C LYS A 249 -2.45 -14.82 11.27
N ALA A 250 -3.06 -15.65 10.42
CA ALA A 250 -2.70 -17.07 10.30
C ALA A 250 -1.27 -17.31 9.79
N LYS A 251 -0.67 -16.33 9.11
CA LYS A 251 0.69 -16.39 8.54
C LYS A 251 1.73 -15.66 9.38
N ALA A 252 1.31 -14.83 10.31
CA ALA A 252 2.20 -14.06 11.16
C ALA A 252 3.03 -14.96 12.08
N VAL A 253 4.28 -14.56 12.32
CA VAL A 253 5.10 -15.10 13.42
C VAL A 253 4.44 -14.81 14.76
N GLU A 254 3.78 -13.65 14.86
CA GLU A 254 3.02 -13.26 16.03
C GLU A 254 1.92 -12.26 15.66
N VAL A 255 0.74 -12.44 16.25
CA VAL A 255 -0.31 -11.42 16.24
C VAL A 255 -0.08 -10.51 17.45
N ILE A 256 0.03 -9.21 17.20
CA ILE A 256 0.27 -8.20 18.23
C ILE A 256 -1.01 -7.39 18.52
N GLY A 257 -0.94 -6.34 19.33
CA GLY A 257 -2.08 -5.46 19.60
C GLY A 257 -2.57 -4.71 18.35
N ASP A 258 -3.66 -3.97 18.46
CA ASP A 258 -4.14 -3.12 17.35
C ASP A 258 -3.32 -1.82 17.22
N VAL A 259 -3.54 -1.12 16.11
CA VAL A 259 -2.88 0.17 15.79
C VAL A 259 -3.09 1.27 16.84
N ASN A 260 -4.12 1.16 17.69
CA ASN A 260 -4.41 2.10 18.77
C ASN A 260 -3.65 1.79 20.07
N SER A 261 -2.73 0.83 20.05
CA SER A 261 -1.88 0.44 21.18
C SER A 261 -0.39 0.67 20.92
N ASP A 262 0.43 0.64 21.96
CA ASP A 262 1.89 0.84 21.86
C ASP A 262 2.64 -0.43 21.38
N THR A 263 1.90 -1.36 20.77
CA THR A 263 2.32 -2.75 20.59
C THR A 263 3.52 -2.93 19.65
N ILE A 264 3.69 -2.07 18.63
CA ILE A 264 4.85 -2.10 17.74
C ILE A 264 6.12 -1.82 18.55
N ALA A 265 6.10 -0.80 19.40
CA ALA A 265 7.24 -0.50 20.28
C ALA A 265 7.48 -1.64 21.28
N GLU A 266 6.43 -2.17 21.90
CA GLU A 266 6.52 -3.26 22.87
C GLU A 266 7.15 -4.53 22.27
N VAL A 267 6.75 -4.93 21.06
CA VAL A 267 7.32 -6.12 20.42
C VAL A 267 8.77 -5.91 20.02
N LEU A 268 9.13 -4.74 19.49
CA LEU A 268 10.51 -4.41 19.12
C LEU A 268 11.44 -4.46 20.36
N ILE A 269 10.97 -3.96 21.52
CA ILE A 269 11.71 -4.02 22.79
C ILE A 269 11.78 -5.47 23.29
N ARG A 270 10.64 -6.17 23.36
CA ARG A 270 10.55 -7.54 23.90
C ARG A 270 11.39 -8.54 23.10
N LYS A 271 11.49 -8.36 21.77
CA LYS A 271 12.33 -9.20 20.89
C LYS A 271 13.81 -8.75 20.90
N GLY A 272 14.14 -7.68 21.63
CA GLY A 272 15.49 -7.14 21.73
C GLY A 272 16.02 -6.54 20.42
N ILE A 273 15.12 -6.07 19.55
CA ILE A 273 15.47 -5.41 18.28
C ILE A 273 15.91 -3.97 18.57
N ILE A 274 15.25 -3.31 19.53
CA ILE A 274 15.64 -1.99 20.03
C ILE A 274 15.79 -2.00 21.54
N SER A 275 16.44 -0.96 22.06
CA SER A 275 16.44 -0.60 23.48
C SER A 275 16.10 0.87 23.61
N LEU A 276 15.00 1.19 24.28
CA LEU A 276 14.69 2.58 24.61
C LEU A 276 15.45 2.96 25.88
N GLN A 277 16.25 4.02 25.82
CA GLN A 277 16.79 4.62 27.04
C GLN A 277 15.61 5.23 27.80
N LYS A 278 15.41 4.83 29.07
CA LYS A 278 14.50 5.57 29.95
C LYS A 278 15.01 7.00 30.03
N ILE A 279 14.23 7.94 29.51
CA ILE A 279 14.43 9.36 29.80
C ILE A 279 14.10 9.50 31.29
N THR A 280 15.14 9.55 32.12
CA THR A 280 15.07 9.93 33.55
C THR A 280 14.85 11.43 33.69
#